data_AF-A0A5P9GXT6-F1
#
_entry.id   AF-A0A5P9GXT6-F1
#
_cell.length_a   1.000
_cell.length_b   1.000
_cell.length_c   1.000
_cell.angle_alpha   90.00
_cell.angle_beta   90.00
_cell.angle_gamma   90.00
#
_symmetry.space_group_name_H-M   'P 1'
#
loop_
_entity.id
_entity.type
_entity.pdbx_description
1 polymer ?
#
loop_
_entity_poly.entity_id
_entity_poly.type
_entity_poly.pdbx_seq_one_letter_code
_entity_poly.pdbx_strand_id
1 'polypeptide(L)'
;MNFHEDTFEGGWKEFKGYAQAAWGKLTDDDLEMAKGGVHVLEGMLQKEYGMTVEKARDEIDALIERYDNMAYDGEWKEIKGKIQEAWGDLTDDEVEKTAGRKSKLAGVLQKRLGHNRSKAWQEVNKFVEKNF
;
A
#
# COMPACT_ATOMS: atom_id res chain seq x y z
N MET A 1 8.39 1.90 10.47
CA MET A 1 7.18 1.20 10.97
C MET A 1 7.64 -0.18 11.39
N ASN A 2 7.35 -0.63 12.61
CA ASN A 2 7.75 -1.97 13.06
C ASN A 2 6.72 -2.98 12.56
N PHE A 3 7.14 -3.79 11.60
CA PHE A 3 6.38 -4.88 10.99
C PHE A 3 6.24 -6.01 12.02
N HIS A 4 5.03 -6.20 12.56
CA HIS A 4 4.78 -7.28 13.52
C HIS A 4 4.38 -8.56 12.78
N GLU A 5 4.96 -9.66 13.24
CA GLU A 5 4.93 -11.06 12.75
C GLU A 5 3.55 -11.69 12.48
N ASP A 6 2.43 -10.97 12.67
CA ASP A 6 1.14 -11.59 12.94
C ASP A 6 0.03 -11.44 11.88
N THR A 7 0.21 -10.76 10.75
CA THR A 7 -0.89 -10.67 9.75
C THR A 7 -0.41 -10.54 8.30
N PHE A 8 0.17 -11.62 7.76
CA PHE A 8 0.53 -11.72 6.35
C PHE A 8 -0.51 -12.44 5.48
N GLU A 9 -1.53 -13.11 6.03
CA GLU A 9 -2.35 -14.05 5.26
C GLU A 9 -3.11 -13.44 4.08
N GLY A 10 -3.58 -12.19 4.18
CA GLY A 10 -4.32 -11.52 3.12
C GLY A 10 -3.43 -10.96 1.99
N GLY A 11 -2.31 -10.34 2.35
CA GLY A 11 -1.38 -9.69 1.41
C GLY A 11 -0.26 -10.59 0.87
N TRP A 12 -0.03 -11.77 1.47
CA TRP A 12 1.08 -12.66 1.08
C TRP A 12 1.02 -13.09 -0.37
N LYS A 13 -0.19 -13.35 -0.89
CA LYS A 13 -0.37 -13.84 -2.27
C LYS A 13 0.12 -12.85 -3.32
N GLU A 14 -0.04 -11.56 -3.07
CA GLU A 14 0.44 -10.50 -3.97
C GLU A 14 1.91 -10.19 -3.69
N PHE A 15 2.30 -10.11 -2.41
CA PHE A 15 3.68 -9.91 -2.00
C PHE A 15 4.61 -11.01 -2.53
N LYS A 16 4.20 -12.29 -2.54
CA LYS A 16 5.05 -13.39 -3.02
C LYS A 16 5.38 -13.27 -4.51
N GLY A 17 4.45 -12.76 -5.34
CA GLY A 17 4.75 -12.49 -6.75
C GLY A 17 5.82 -11.42 -6.90
N TYR A 18 5.77 -10.39 -6.05
CA TYR A 18 6.77 -9.33 -6.01
C TYR A 18 8.12 -9.82 -5.48
N ALA A 19 8.10 -10.66 -4.44
CA ALA A 19 9.28 -11.36 -3.91
C ALA A 19 9.92 -12.30 -4.93
N GLN A 20 9.14 -13.04 -5.71
CA GLN A 20 9.65 -13.89 -6.80
C GLN A 20 10.34 -13.05 -7.87
N ALA A 21 9.78 -11.88 -8.22
CA ALA A 21 10.38 -10.96 -9.17
C ALA A 21 11.70 -10.35 -8.64
N ALA A 22 11.76 -10.02 -7.35
CA ALA A 22 12.95 -9.44 -6.73
C ALA A 22 14.06 -10.46 -6.46
N TRP A 23 13.68 -11.66 -6.03
CA TRP A 23 14.59 -12.72 -5.62
C TRP A 23 14.45 -13.93 -6.53
N GLY A 24 14.61 -13.79 -7.84
CA GLY A 24 14.35 -14.84 -8.85
C GLY A 24 14.98 -16.23 -8.67
N LYS A 25 15.82 -16.47 -7.65
CA LYS A 25 16.18 -17.82 -7.18
C LYS A 25 15.12 -18.50 -6.30
N LEU A 26 14.26 -17.73 -5.62
CA LEU A 26 13.14 -18.22 -4.83
C LEU A 26 11.96 -18.46 -5.77
N THR A 27 11.49 -19.70 -5.82
CA THR A 27 10.34 -20.09 -6.63
C THR A 27 9.03 -19.73 -5.94
N ASP A 28 7.90 -19.76 -6.67
CA ASP A 28 6.58 -19.55 -6.06
C ASP A 28 6.29 -20.59 -4.95
N ASP A 29 6.75 -21.83 -5.14
CA ASP A 29 6.62 -22.91 -4.14
C ASP A 29 7.46 -22.62 -2.89
N ASP A 30 8.67 -22.07 -3.04
CA ASP A 30 9.51 -21.65 -1.92
C ASP A 30 8.84 -20.53 -1.12
N LEU A 31 8.30 -19.55 -1.82
CA LEU A 31 7.60 -18.42 -1.20
C LEU A 31 6.26 -18.85 -0.59
N GLU A 32 5.59 -19.86 -1.11
CA GLU A 32 4.39 -20.42 -0.46
C GLU A 32 4.73 -21.03 0.90
N MET A 33 5.87 -21.73 1.01
CA MET A 33 6.35 -22.25 2.30
C MET A 33 6.73 -21.13 3.29
N ALA A 34 7.17 -19.98 2.79
CA ALA A 34 7.48 -18.81 3.63
C ALA A 34 6.26 -18.06 4.18
N LYS A 35 5.03 -18.45 3.80
CA LYS A 35 3.80 -17.95 4.43
C LYS A 35 3.76 -18.18 5.94
N GLY A 36 4.54 -19.14 6.44
CA GLY A 36 4.74 -19.42 7.87
C GLY A 36 5.45 -18.32 8.67
N GLY A 37 5.97 -17.27 8.01
CA GLY A 37 6.48 -16.07 8.65
C GLY A 37 7.80 -15.57 8.06
N VAL A 38 8.15 -14.32 8.40
CA VAL A 38 9.37 -13.63 7.91
C VAL A 38 10.65 -14.41 8.22
N HIS A 39 10.70 -15.12 9.34
CA HIS A 39 11.84 -15.96 9.72
C HIS A 39 12.10 -17.11 8.71
N VAL A 40 11.06 -17.65 8.07
CA VAL A 40 11.21 -18.69 7.04
C VAL A 40 11.87 -18.10 5.80
N LEU A 41 11.40 -16.92 5.38
CA LEU A 41 11.94 -16.18 4.25
C LEU A 41 13.40 -15.77 4.48
N GLU A 42 13.73 -15.34 5.70
CA GLU A 42 15.10 -15.03 6.13
C GLU A 42 16.01 -16.26 5.97
N GLY A 43 15.56 -17.44 6.41
CA GLY A 43 16.29 -18.69 6.26
C GLY A 43 16.49 -19.10 4.80
N MET A 44 15.51 -18.82 3.94
CA MET A 44 15.62 -19.07 2.49
C MET A 44 16.65 -18.14 1.85
N LEU A 45 16.65 -16.85 2.18
CA LEU A 45 17.63 -15.89 1.66
C LEU A 45 19.07 -16.24 2.11
N GLN A 46 19.23 -16.71 3.36
CA GLN A 46 20.51 -17.22 3.83
C GLN A 46 21.00 -18.41 3.00
N LYS A 47 20.11 -19.38 2.70
CA LYS A 47 20.46 -20.58 1.94
C LYS A 47 20.73 -20.32 0.45
N GLU A 48 19.85 -19.57 -0.22
CA GLU A 48 19.90 -19.38 -1.68
C GLU A 48 20.85 -18.28 -2.13
N TYR A 49 21.10 -17.29 -1.26
CA TYR A 49 21.95 -16.14 -1.56
C TYR A 49 23.19 -16.03 -0.67
N GLY A 50 23.36 -16.90 0.34
CA GLY A 50 24.49 -16.85 1.26
C GLY A 50 24.51 -15.58 2.11
N MET A 51 23.34 -14.95 2.33
CA MET A 51 23.23 -13.73 3.11
C MET A 51 23.42 -14.00 4.61
N THR A 52 23.82 -12.98 5.37
CA THR A 52 23.72 -13.01 6.83
C THR A 52 22.25 -12.79 7.24
N VAL A 53 21.91 -13.19 8.46
CA VAL A 53 20.60 -12.89 9.09
C VAL A 53 20.24 -11.42 8.95
N GLU A 54 21.16 -10.53 9.29
CA GLU A 54 20.97 -9.08 9.22
C GLU A 54 20.68 -8.60 7.79
N LYS A 55 21.50 -9.03 6.82
CA LYS A 55 21.30 -8.65 5.42
C LYS A 55 20.00 -9.22 4.85
N ALA A 56 19.62 -10.43 5.24
CA ALA A 56 18.35 -11.03 4.83
C ALA A 56 17.15 -10.24 5.37
N ARG A 57 17.20 -9.79 6.63
CA ARG A 57 16.18 -8.92 7.22
C ARG A 57 16.09 -7.59 6.50
N ASP A 58 17.22 -6.92 6.28
CA ASP A 58 17.25 -5.62 5.59
C ASP A 58 16.67 -5.72 4.17
N GLU A 59 16.96 -6.78 3.44
CA GLU A 59 16.40 -7.02 2.10
C GLU A 59 14.90 -7.28 2.14
N ILE A 60 14.41 -8.05 3.12
CA ILE A 60 12.97 -8.30 3.30
C ILE A 60 12.25 -7.00 3.65
N ASP A 61 12.77 -6.24 4.61
CA ASP A 61 12.19 -4.97 5.05
C ASP A 61 12.16 -3.95 3.90
N ALA A 62 13.24 -3.85 3.13
CA ALA A 62 13.30 -2.97 1.97
C ALA A 62 12.31 -3.40 0.87
N LEU A 63 12.11 -4.71 0.67
CA LEU A 63 11.15 -5.20 -0.31
C LEU A 63 9.71 -4.92 0.13
N ILE A 64 9.41 -5.14 1.41
CA ILE A 64 8.11 -4.83 2.01
C ILE A 64 7.82 -3.34 1.89
N GLU A 65 8.78 -2.47 2.22
CA GLU A 65 8.60 -1.01 2.08
C GLU A 65 8.32 -0.61 0.62
N ARG A 66 9.01 -1.23 -0.35
CA ARG A 66 8.74 -1.00 -1.78
C ARG A 66 7.36 -1.51 -2.19
N TYR A 67 6.95 -2.68 -1.70
CA TYR A 67 5.64 -3.26 -1.97
C TYR A 67 4.53 -2.39 -1.39
N ASP A 68 4.65 -1.97 -0.13
CA ASP A 68 3.71 -1.08 0.52
C ASP A 68 3.61 0.23 -0.26
N ASN A 69 4.74 0.88 -0.58
CA ASN A 69 4.73 2.10 -1.38
C ASN A 69 4.07 1.91 -2.76
N MET A 70 4.30 0.77 -3.43
CA MET A 70 3.69 0.46 -4.73
C MET A 70 2.19 0.17 -4.63
N ALA A 71 1.76 -0.57 -3.60
CA ALA A 71 0.35 -0.88 -3.33
C ALA A 71 -0.41 0.40 -2.95
N TYR A 72 0.21 1.24 -2.11
CA TYR A 72 -0.30 2.57 -1.82
C TYR A 72 -0.40 3.41 -3.10
N ASP A 73 0.62 3.46 -3.97
CA ASP A 73 0.59 4.27 -5.20
C ASP A 73 -0.42 3.79 -6.25
N GLY A 74 -0.62 2.48 -6.41
CA GLY A 74 -1.51 1.92 -7.42
C GLY A 74 -2.99 2.20 -7.16
N GLU A 75 -3.49 1.77 -5.99
CA GLU A 75 -4.88 2.02 -5.58
C GLU A 75 -5.12 3.53 -5.40
N TRP A 76 -4.15 4.24 -4.83
CA TRP A 76 -4.27 5.67 -4.62
C TRP A 76 -4.30 6.47 -5.91
N LYS A 77 -3.54 6.08 -6.94
CA LYS A 77 -3.60 6.72 -8.26
C LYS A 77 -4.97 6.55 -8.93
N GLU A 78 -5.59 5.38 -8.78
CA GLU A 78 -6.96 5.17 -9.27
C GLU A 78 -7.97 6.02 -8.47
N ILE A 79 -7.88 6.01 -7.14
CA ILE A 79 -8.72 6.83 -6.26
C ILE A 79 -8.56 8.32 -6.64
N LYS A 80 -7.33 8.77 -6.86
CA LYS A 80 -6.98 10.15 -7.23
C LYS A 80 -7.59 10.55 -8.59
N GLY A 81 -7.53 9.65 -9.57
CA GLY A 81 -8.21 9.85 -10.85
C GLY A 81 -9.72 10.03 -10.68
N LYS A 82 -10.37 9.15 -9.91
CA LYS A 82 -11.81 9.27 -9.58
C LYS A 82 -12.13 10.55 -8.82
N ILE A 83 -11.27 11.00 -7.89
CA ILE A 83 -11.41 12.28 -7.18
C ILE A 83 -11.34 13.46 -8.16
N GLN A 84 -10.41 13.44 -9.12
CA GLN A 84 -10.29 14.47 -10.16
C GLN A 84 -11.49 14.48 -11.10
N GLU A 85 -12.03 13.32 -11.47
CA GLU A 85 -13.28 13.23 -12.24
C GLU A 85 -14.49 13.78 -11.48
N ALA A 86 -14.59 13.50 -10.17
CA ALA A 86 -15.69 13.98 -9.33
C ALA A 86 -15.57 15.49 -9.02
N TRP A 87 -14.35 15.99 -8.86
CA TRP A 87 -14.07 17.37 -8.48
C TRP A 87 -12.89 17.93 -9.29
N GLY A 88 -13.14 18.25 -10.57
CA GLY A 88 -12.12 18.72 -11.52
C GLY A 88 -11.37 20.01 -11.15
N ASP A 89 -11.83 20.72 -10.12
CA ASP A 89 -11.16 21.90 -9.57
C ASP A 89 -10.08 21.55 -8.51
N LEU A 90 -9.99 20.29 -8.08
CA LEU A 90 -8.96 19.83 -7.16
C LEU A 90 -7.68 19.53 -7.92
N THR A 91 -6.60 20.19 -7.53
CA THR A 91 -5.27 19.89 -8.09
C THR A 91 -4.74 18.56 -7.58
N ASP A 92 -3.89 17.93 -8.38
CA ASP A 92 -3.19 16.70 -8.07
C ASP A 92 -2.49 16.75 -6.69
N ASP A 93 -1.81 17.85 -6.39
CA ASP A 93 -1.12 18.11 -5.12
C ASP A 93 -2.07 18.24 -3.92
N GLU A 94 -3.28 18.77 -4.12
CA GLU A 94 -4.27 18.91 -3.06
C GLU A 94 -4.87 17.57 -2.69
N VAL A 95 -5.13 16.73 -3.69
CA VAL A 95 -5.59 15.36 -3.48
C VAL A 95 -4.49 14.55 -2.79
N GLU A 96 -3.25 14.64 -3.27
CA GLU A 96 -2.09 13.89 -2.74
C GLU A 96 -1.90 14.09 -1.23
N LYS A 97 -2.01 15.33 -0.74
CA LYS A 97 -1.86 15.65 0.68
C LYS A 97 -2.90 14.97 1.59
N THR A 98 -3.99 14.45 1.01
CA THR A 98 -5.02 13.71 1.73
C THR A 98 -4.60 12.26 2.00
N ALA A 99 -3.71 11.67 1.19
CA ALA A 99 -3.25 10.28 1.29
C ALA A 99 -4.41 9.30 1.57
N GLY A 100 -5.50 9.39 0.78
CA GLY A 100 -6.69 8.54 0.94
C GLY A 100 -7.59 8.83 2.14
N ARG A 101 -7.22 9.75 3.04
CA ARG A 101 -7.99 10.00 4.26
C ARG A 101 -9.24 10.83 3.97
N LYS A 102 -10.43 10.21 4.12
CA LYS A 102 -11.75 10.86 3.99
C LYS A 102 -11.85 12.20 4.74
N SER A 103 -11.34 12.26 5.97
CA SER A 103 -11.36 13.46 6.81
C SER A 103 -10.51 14.61 6.26
N LYS A 104 -9.36 14.30 5.65
CA LYS A 104 -8.51 15.29 4.98
C LYS A 104 -9.14 15.75 3.66
N LEU A 105 -9.68 14.81 2.88
CA LEU A 105 -10.39 15.13 1.64
C LEU A 105 -11.60 16.04 1.89
N ALA A 106 -12.38 15.78 2.94
CA ALA A 106 -13.48 16.65 3.36
C ALA A 106 -12.98 18.05 3.74
N GLY A 107 -11.80 18.16 4.37
CA GLY A 107 -11.19 19.45 4.69
C GLY A 107 -10.74 20.24 3.45
N VAL A 108 -10.20 19.55 2.44
CA VAL A 108 -9.84 20.15 1.15
C VAL A 108 -11.11 20.63 0.42
N LEU A 109 -12.14 19.78 0.33
CA LEU A 109 -13.41 20.12 -0.29
C LEU A 109 -14.14 21.25 0.42
N GLN A 110 -14.08 21.31 1.76
CA GLN A 110 -14.65 22.42 2.52
C GLN A 110 -14.04 23.77 2.10
N LYS A 111 -12.71 23.83 1.93
CA LYS A 111 -12.00 25.04 1.51
C LYS A 111 -12.35 25.44 0.07
N ARG A 112 -12.56 24.45 -0.81
CA ARG A 112 -12.80 24.67 -2.24
C ARG A 112 -14.26 24.99 -2.57
N LEU A 113 -15.20 24.28 -1.98
CA LEU A 113 -16.63 24.46 -2.24
C LEU A 113 -17.26 25.61 -1.44
N GLY A 114 -16.53 26.20 -0.49
CA GLY A 114 -17.06 27.27 0.39
C GLY A 114 -18.24 26.83 1.25
N HIS A 115 -18.46 25.53 1.39
CA HIS A 115 -19.58 24.96 2.13
C HIS A 115 -19.20 24.64 3.58
N ASN A 116 -20.21 24.44 4.43
CA ASN A 116 -19.98 23.97 5.78
C ASN A 116 -19.37 22.54 5.77
N ARG A 117 -18.69 22.19 6.86
CA ARG A 117 -18.02 20.90 7.03
C ARG A 117 -18.95 19.69 6.79
N SER A 118 -20.22 19.78 7.18
CA SER A 118 -21.19 18.69 7.02
C SER A 118 -21.44 18.36 5.55
N LYS A 119 -21.61 19.38 4.70
CA LYS A 119 -21.83 19.18 3.26
C LYS A 119 -20.59 18.58 2.58
N ALA A 120 -19.39 19.02 2.95
CA ALA A 120 -18.15 18.42 2.43
C ALA A 120 -18.03 16.93 2.80
N TRP A 121 -18.40 16.56 4.04
CA TRP A 121 -18.44 15.16 4.47
C TRP A 121 -19.47 14.32 3.71
N GLN A 122 -20.66 14.88 3.43
CA GLN A 122 -21.67 14.19 2.64
C GLN A 122 -21.18 13.90 1.22
N GLU A 123 -20.50 14.84 0.58
CA GLU A 123 -19.95 14.65 -0.76
C GLU A 123 -18.82 13.59 -0.78
N VAL A 124 -17.93 13.60 0.22
CA VAL A 124 -16.92 12.54 0.37
C VAL A 124 -17.56 11.17 0.58
N ASN A 125 -18.58 11.07 1.43
CA ASN A 125 -19.25 9.80 1.69
C ASN A 125 -19.94 9.26 0.43
N LYS A 126 -20.70 10.10 -0.28
CA LYS A 126 -21.32 9.73 -1.56
C LYS A 126 -20.29 9.29 -2.60
N PHE A 127 -19.16 9.99 -2.68
CA PHE A 127 -18.08 9.61 -3.58
C PHE A 127 -17.54 8.21 -3.24
N VAL A 128 -17.29 7.94 -1.96
CA VAL A 128 -16.79 6.63 -1.55
C VAL A 128 -17.82 5.55 -1.85
N GLU A 129 -19.07 5.72 -1.44
CA GLU A 129 -20.16 4.76 -1.68
C GLU A 129 -20.39 4.46 -3.17
N LYS A 130 -20.11 5.42 -4.06
CA LYS A 130 -20.27 5.25 -5.51
C LYS A 130 -19.10 4.49 -6.15
N ASN A 131 -17.91 4.54 -5.56
CA ASN A 131 -16.67 4.11 -6.23
C ASN A 131 -15.96 2.93 -5.54
N PHE A 132 -16.37 2.58 -4.32
CA PHE A 132 -15.81 1.52 -3.46
C PHE A 132 -16.92 0.90 -2.60
#